data_AF-A0A7C8NYQ8-F1
#
_entry.id   AF-A0A7C8NYQ8-F1
#
_cell.length_a   1.000
_cell.length_b   1.000
_cell.length_c   1.000
_cell.angle_alpha   90.00
_cell.angle_beta   90.00
_cell.angle_gamma   90.00
#
_symmetry.space_group_name_H-M   'P 1'
#
loop_
_entity.id
_entity.type
_entity.pdbx_description
1 polymer ?
#
loop_
_entity_poly.entity_id
_entity_poly.type
_entity_poly.pdbx_seq_one_letter_code
_entity_poly.pdbx_strand_id
1 'polypeptide(L)'
;GIHELINSCTKLTHLSLTGVVCFLRKDLTRFCRPPPNEFNEHQRAVFCVFSGPGVAKLRNHLNHLSHTNGNLAPDQAYYDDREEQDTPLVDEEDDEDEEEEIQEE
;
A
#
# COMPACT_ATOMS: atom_id res chain seq x y z
N GLY A 1 -5.23 -6.98 21.26
CA GLY A 1 -4.64 -8.05 20.41
C GLY A 1 -3.45 -7.51 19.61
N ILE A 2 -2.74 -8.35 18.85
CA ILE A 2 -1.57 -7.92 18.05
C ILE A 2 -1.93 -6.95 16.91
N HIS A 3 -3.16 -7.02 16.41
CA HIS A 3 -3.72 -6.08 15.42
C HIS A 3 -3.73 -4.64 15.95
N GLU A 4 -4.23 -4.43 17.17
CA GLU A 4 -4.16 -3.11 17.84
C GLU A 4 -2.72 -2.66 18.02
N LEU A 5 -1.80 -3.55 18.43
CA LEU A 5 -0.39 -3.18 18.60
C LEU A 5 0.23 -2.68 17.29
N ILE A 6 0.00 -3.38 16.18
CA ILE A 6 0.53 -3.00 14.86
C ILE A 6 -0.05 -1.67 14.38
N ASN A 7 -1.31 -1.35 14.74
CA ASN A 7 -1.97 -0.09 14.41
C ASN A 7 -1.53 1.06 15.32
N SER A 8 -1.36 0.83 16.62
CA SER A 8 -0.87 1.84 17.57
C SER A 8 0.59 2.21 17.30
N CYS A 9 1.41 1.27 16.81
CA CYS A 9 2.81 1.52 16.48
C CYS A 9 2.98 2.02 15.04
N THR A 10 2.60 3.28 14.77
CA THR A 10 2.66 3.87 13.41
C THR A 10 4.06 3.85 12.78
N LYS A 11 5.11 4.00 13.61
CA LYS A 11 6.53 3.96 13.20
C LYS A 11 7.17 2.56 13.24
N LEU A 12 6.37 1.49 13.41
CA LEU A 12 6.91 0.13 13.41
C LEU A 12 7.49 -0.20 12.03
N THR A 13 8.81 -0.30 11.95
CA THR A 13 9.55 -0.65 10.73
C THR A 13 10.03 -2.09 10.73
N HIS A 14 10.04 -2.75 11.89
CA HIS A 14 10.58 -4.08 12.05
C HIS A 14 9.81 -4.85 13.12
N LEU A 15 9.37 -6.07 12.79
CA LEU A 15 8.65 -6.97 13.67
C LEU A 15 9.24 -8.38 13.52
N SER A 16 9.91 -8.87 14.56
CA SER A 16 10.41 -10.24 14.65
C SER A 16 9.57 -11.03 15.64
N LEU A 17 9.11 -12.21 15.23
CA LEU A 17 8.30 -13.09 16.06
C LEU A 17 8.90 -14.50 16.05
N THR A 18 8.89 -15.13 17.22
CA THR A 18 9.32 -16.51 17.41
C THR A 18 8.24 -17.25 18.19
N GLY A 19 7.81 -18.41 17.70
CA GLY A 19 6.83 -19.26 18.38
C GLY A 19 5.39 -18.75 18.35
N VAL A 20 5.09 -17.72 17.55
CA VAL A 20 3.75 -17.15 17.44
C VAL A 20 3.01 -17.78 16.26
N VAL A 21 2.35 -18.92 16.52
CA VAL A 21 1.75 -19.77 15.47
C VAL A 21 0.72 -19.05 14.60
N CYS A 22 0.00 -18.05 15.13
CA CYS A 22 -0.97 -17.29 14.33
C CYS A 22 -0.31 -16.48 13.20
N PHE A 23 1.00 -16.19 13.29
CA PHE A 23 1.77 -15.51 12.24
C PHE A 23 2.43 -16.45 11.25
N LEU A 24 2.35 -17.77 11.46
CA LEU A 24 2.87 -18.78 10.51
C LEU A 24 1.88 -19.11 9.39
N ARG A 25 0.71 -18.45 9.36
CA ARG A 25 -0.28 -18.63 8.29
C ARG A 25 0.23 -18.11 6.95
N LYS A 26 -0.08 -18.83 5.88
CA LYS A 26 0.37 -18.52 4.50
C LYS A 26 -0.08 -17.14 3.98
N ASP A 27 -1.19 -16.61 4.49
CA ASP A 27 -1.66 -15.27 4.14
C ASP A 27 -0.83 -14.17 4.77
N LEU A 28 -0.18 -14.44 5.90
CA LEU A 28 0.72 -13.50 6.58
C LEU A 28 2.17 -13.71 6.17
N THR A 29 2.62 -14.96 6.08
CA THR A 29 4.03 -15.28 5.80
C THR A 29 4.49 -14.85 4.41
N ARG A 30 3.56 -14.57 3.47
CA ARG A 30 3.87 -13.95 2.18
C ARG A 30 4.53 -12.56 2.30
N PHE A 31 4.34 -11.88 3.42
CA PHE A 31 4.95 -10.57 3.70
C PHE A 31 6.24 -10.69 4.52
N CYS A 32 6.62 -11.90 4.93
CA CYS A 32 7.85 -12.14 5.66
C CYS A 32 9.07 -12.14 4.75
N ARG A 33 10.22 -11.85 5.34
CA ARG A 33 11.51 -12.17 4.72
C ARG A 33 11.86 -13.64 4.97
N PRO A 34 12.71 -14.24 4.11
CA PRO A 34 13.25 -15.57 4.37
C PRO A 34 13.97 -15.60 5.73
N PRO A 35 13.83 -16.69 6.50
CA PRO A 35 14.55 -16.84 7.76
C PRO A 35 16.06 -16.92 7.49
N PRO A 36 16.90 -16.51 8.46
CA PRO A 36 18.36 -16.59 8.34
C PRO A 36 18.86 -18.01 8.02
N ASN A 37 19.97 -18.10 7.28
CA ASN A 37 20.54 -19.38 6.85
C ASN A 37 21.23 -20.12 8.01
N GLU A 38 21.61 -19.39 9.06
CA GLU A 38 22.23 -19.93 10.27
C GLU A 38 21.23 -20.68 11.16
N PHE A 39 19.93 -20.56 10.87
CA PHE A 39 18.88 -21.20 11.66
C PHE A 39 18.69 -22.65 11.21
N ASN A 40 18.60 -23.56 12.19
CA ASN A 40 18.22 -24.94 11.92
C ASN A 40 16.75 -25.03 11.48
N GLU A 41 16.35 -26.18 10.95
CA GLU A 41 14.99 -26.36 10.40
C GLU A 41 13.88 -26.02 11.41
N HIS A 42 14.07 -26.41 12.67
CA HIS A 42 13.11 -26.12 13.73
C HIS A 42 13.00 -24.61 14.01
N GLN A 43 14.12 -23.90 14.11
CA GLN A 43 14.16 -22.46 14.31
C GLN A 43 13.51 -21.71 13.14
N ARG A 44 13.75 -22.16 11.91
CA ARG A 44 13.14 -21.59 10.70
C ARG A 44 11.63 -21.78 10.67
N ALA A 45 11.12 -22.90 11.19
CA ALA A 45 9.68 -23.19 11.22
C ALA A 45 8.89 -22.29 12.19
N VAL A 46 9.54 -21.78 13.24
CA VAL A 46 8.88 -20.96 14.28
C VAL A 46 9.21 -19.47 14.18
N PHE A 47 10.07 -19.07 13.24
CA PHE A 47 10.53 -17.70 13.10
C PHE A 47 9.90 -17.01 11.89
N CYS A 48 9.38 -15.80 12.11
CA CYS A 48 8.96 -14.93 11.02
C CYS A 48 9.34 -13.49 11.30
N VAL A 49 9.78 -12.77 10.26
CA VAL A 49 10.18 -11.37 10.37
C VAL A 49 9.55 -10.54 9.27
N PHE A 50 9.01 -9.40 9.65
CA PHE A 50 8.45 -8.38 8.78
C PHE A 50 9.30 -7.11 8.89
N SER A 51 9.76 -6.57 7.77
CA SER A 51 10.60 -5.37 7.77
C SER A 51 10.22 -4.41 6.64
N GLY A 52 10.29 -3.12 6.92
CA GLY A 52 10.02 -2.05 5.96
C GLY A 52 8.63 -2.23 5.32
N PRO A 53 8.54 -2.41 3.98
CA PRO A 53 7.26 -2.59 3.29
C PRO A 53 6.44 -3.79 3.79
N GLY A 54 7.09 -4.84 4.31
CA GLY A 54 6.40 -6.02 4.81
C GLY A 54 5.49 -5.72 6.01
N VAL A 55 5.91 -4.80 6.88
CA VAL A 55 5.10 -4.36 8.04
C VAL A 55 3.87 -3.56 7.57
N ALA A 56 4.04 -2.69 6.58
CA ALA A 56 2.92 -1.91 6.02
C ALA A 56 1.88 -2.82 5.35
N LYS A 57 2.32 -3.80 4.55
CA LYS A 57 1.43 -4.79 3.92
C LYS A 57 0.71 -5.65 4.96
N LEU A 58 1.42 -6.09 6.00
CA LEU A 58 0.82 -6.84 7.11
C LEU A 58 -0.27 -6.03 7.82
N ARG A 59 0.01 -4.75 8.14
CA ARG A 59 -0.95 -3.85 8.78
C ARG A 59 -2.22 -3.72 7.94
N ASN A 60 -2.06 -3.44 6.64
CA ASN A 60 -3.19 -3.29 5.73
C ASN A 60 -4.01 -4.59 5.66
N HIS A 61 -3.36 -5.74 5.47
CA HIS A 61 -4.05 -7.04 5.41
C HIS A 61 -4.84 -7.35 6.69
N LEU A 62 -4.25 -7.10 7.87
CA LEU A 62 -4.94 -7.32 9.14
C LEU A 62 -6.13 -6.37 9.34
N ASN A 63 -6.01 -5.11 8.90
CA ASN A 63 -7.13 -4.17 8.89
C ASN A 63 -8.27 -4.69 8.01
N HIS A 64 -7.98 -5.09 6.76
CA HIS A 64 -9.00 -5.66 5.86
C HIS A 64 -9.66 -6.92 6.45
N LEU A 65 -8.89 -7.82 7.08
CA LEU A 65 -9.41 -8.97 7.79
C LEU A 65 -10.34 -8.60 8.95
N SER A 66 -10.03 -7.54 9.70
CA SER A 66 -10.92 -7.07 10.77
C SER A 66 -12.23 -6.49 10.23
N HIS A 67 -12.19 -5.75 9.12
CA HIS A 67 -13.38 -5.19 8.47
C HIS A 67 -14.26 -6.26 7.80
N THR A 68 -13.66 -7.31 7.25
CA THR A 68 -14.40 -8.42 6.61
C THR A 68 -15.03 -9.37 7.63
N ASN A 69 -14.37 -9.62 8.76
CA ASN A 69 -14.91 -10.49 9.81
C ASN A 69 -15.90 -9.77 10.75
N GLY A 70 -15.87 -8.44 10.79
CA GLY A 70 -16.81 -7.60 11.52
C GLY A 70 -17.66 -6.77 10.55
N ASN A 71 -18.62 -7.41 9.90
CA ASN A 71 -19.80 -6.83 9.24
C ASN A 71 -19.76 -5.30 8.98
N LEU A 72 -19.41 -4.91 7.74
CA LEU A 72 -19.70 -3.61 7.08
C LEU A 72 -19.39 -2.32 7.87
N ALA A 73 -18.23 -1.70 7.58
CA ALA A 73 -18.11 -0.24 7.65
C ALA A 73 -18.39 0.32 6.24
N PRO A 74 -19.42 1.17 6.02
CA PRO A 74 -19.88 1.53 4.68
C PRO A 74 -19.00 2.58 3.95
N ASP A 75 -17.87 3.01 4.51
CA ASP A 75 -17.23 4.28 4.08
C ASP A 75 -15.79 4.16 3.54
N GLN A 76 -15.32 2.96 3.17
CA GLN A 76 -13.92 2.82 2.73
C GLN A 76 -13.67 1.93 1.52
N ALA A 77 -14.68 1.71 0.69
CA ALA A 77 -14.50 1.15 -0.66
C ALA A 77 -13.99 2.18 -1.69
N TYR A 78 -13.63 3.40 -1.28
CA TYR A 78 -13.20 4.50 -2.17
C TYR A 78 -11.67 4.69 -2.20
N TYR A 79 -10.93 3.61 -2.39
CA TYR A 79 -9.60 3.72 -3.00
C TYR A 79 -9.47 2.60 -4.03
N ASP A 80 -10.30 2.74 -5.06
CA ASP A 80 -10.05 2.15 -6.36
C ASP A 80 -8.95 2.96 -7.07
N ASP A 81 -8.20 2.23 -7.87
CA ASP A 81 -6.99 2.58 -8.56
C ASP A 81 -7.06 3.97 -9.20
N ARG A 82 -6.10 4.84 -8.87
CA ARG A 82 -5.89 6.08 -9.64
C ARG A 82 -5.16 5.67 -10.92
N GLU A 83 -5.88 5.05 -11.85
CA GLU A 83 -5.52 5.12 -13.26
C GLU A 83 -5.72 6.59 -13.68
N GLU A 84 -4.60 7.31 -13.83
CA GLU A 84 -4.57 8.66 -14.35
C GLU A 84 -5.03 8.67 -15.81
N GLN A 85 -6.33 8.85 -16.04
CA GLN A 85 -6.91 9.26 -17.32
C GLN A 85 -8.02 10.28 -17.07
N ASP A 86 -7.74 11.57 -17.26
CA ASP A 86 -8.45 12.37 -18.25
C ASP A 86 -7.75 13.73 -18.50
N THR A 87 -7.73 14.13 -19.77
CA THR A 87 -7.30 15.42 -20.33
C THR A 87 -8.41 16.48 -20.13
N PRO A 88 -8.42 17.71 -20.69
CA PRO A 88 -7.42 18.66 -21.20
C PRO A 88 -7.57 20.09 -20.58
N LEU A 89 -6.58 20.99 -20.73
CA LEU A 89 -6.85 22.44 -20.76
C LEU A 89 -6.25 23.00 -22.04
N VAL A 90 -7.15 23.36 -22.95
CA VAL A 90 -6.91 24.15 -24.15
C VAL A 90 -6.86 25.61 -23.68
N ASP A 91 -5.71 26.26 -23.80
CA ASP A 91 -5.65 27.72 -23.75
C ASP A 91 -6.04 28.23 -25.15
N GLU A 92 -7.33 28.41 -25.38
CA GLU A 92 -7.81 29.34 -26.41
C GLU A 92 -7.93 30.70 -25.73
N GLU A 93 -7.09 31.67 -26.11
CA GLU A 93 -7.41 33.09 -26.38
C GLU A 93 -6.17 33.76 -27.00
N ASP A 94 -6.17 33.91 -28.33
CA ASP A 94 -5.56 35.07 -29.00
C ASP A 94 -6.48 35.34 -30.20
N ASP A 95 -7.47 36.20 -29.95
CA ASP A 95 -8.37 36.76 -30.96
C ASP A 95 -7.57 37.58 -31.99
N GLU A 96 -8.08 37.50 -33.22
CA GLU A 96 -7.64 38.13 -34.46
C GLU A 96 -7.55 39.66 -34.39
N ASP A 97 -6.59 40.24 -35.11
CA ASP A 97 -6.84 41.47 -35.88
C ASP A 97 -5.92 41.48 -37.12
N GLU A 98 -6.54 41.27 -38.28
CA GLU A 98 -6.01 41.55 -39.62
C GLU A 98 -5.82 43.06 -39.81
N GLU A 99 -4.69 43.52 -40.34
CA GLU A 99 -4.69 44.61 -41.33
C GLU A 99 -3.63 44.34 -42.40
N GLU A 100 -4.10 44.01 -43.61
CA GLU A 100 -3.34 44.09 -44.85
C GLU A 100 -3.03 45.56 -45.16
N GLU A 101 -1.78 45.89 -45.48
CA GLU A 101 -1.47 47.10 -46.24
C GLU A 101 -0.63 46.72 -47.47
N ILE A 102 -1.32 46.56 -48.59
CA ILE A 102 -0.75 46.61 -49.94
C ILE A 102 -0.62 48.08 -50.36
N GLN A 103 0.57 48.47 -50.86
CA GLN A 103 0.68 49.45 -51.94
C GLN A 103 2.02 49.30 -52.68
N GLU A 104 1.89 48.95 -53.96
CA GLU A 104 2.90 49.09 -55.02
C GLU A 104 3.15 50.57 -55.31
N GLU A 105 4.42 50.96 -55.50
CA GLU A 105 4.90 51.72 -56.68
C GLU A 105 6.42 51.54 -56.86
#